data_AF-A0A2N9PD18-F1
#
_entry.id   AF-A0A2N9PD18-F1
#
_cell.length_a   1.000
_cell.length_b   1.000
_cell.length_c   1.000
_cell.angle_alpha   90.00
_cell.angle_beta   90.00
_cell.angle_gamma   90.00
#
_symmetry.space_group_name_H-M   'P 1'
#
loop_
_entity.id
_entity.type
_entity.pdbx_description
1 polymer ?
#
loop_
_entity_poly.entity_id
_entity_poly.type
_entity_poly.pdbx_seq_one_letter_code
_entity_poly.pdbx_strand_id
1 'polypeptide(L)' 'MSLDALIDYIVTRHYTYIKEKIPIIKQFLNKICEVNGTKNPELIEIRKLFIASANDLVQHINKKELILFPISKQW' A
#
# COMPACT_ATOMS: atom_id res chain seq x y z
N MET A 1 6.29 1.48 25.65
CA MET A 1 6.60 2.08 24.32
C MET A 1 5.90 3.44 24.30
N SER A 2 6.60 4.53 23.98
CA SER A 2 5.97 5.86 23.85
C SER A 2 5.14 5.92 22.56
N LEU A 3 4.25 6.91 22.47
CA LEU A 3 3.48 7.18 21.26
C LEU A 3 4.40 7.43 20.07
N ASP A 4 5.46 8.21 20.25
CA ASP A 4 6.47 8.46 19.22
C ASP A 4 7.15 7.18 18.76
N ALA A 5 7.57 6.32 19.69
CA ALA A 5 8.22 5.05 19.35
C ALA A 5 7.26 4.10 18.62
N LEU A 6 5.97 4.11 18.95
CA LEU A 6 4.95 3.33 18.24
C LEU A 6 4.72 3.88 16.83
N ILE A 7 4.62 5.19 16.67
CA ILE A 7 4.48 5.85 15.37
C ILE A 7 5.69 5.51 14.48
N ASP A 8 6.91 5.66 14.99
CA ASP A 8 8.13 5.38 14.26
C ASP A 8 8.24 3.89 13.88
N TYR A 9 7.81 2.98 14.76
CA TYR A 9 7.71 1.56 14.46
C TYR A 9 6.71 1.28 13.33
N ILE A 10 5.51 1.88 13.37
CA ILE A 10 4.47 1.69 12.35
C ILE A 10 4.98 2.17 10.99
N VAL A 11 5.59 3.35 10.93
CA VAL A 11 6.14 3.91 9.70
C VAL A 11 7.25 3.01 9.15
N THR A 12 8.24 2.68 9.99
CA THR A 12 9.44 1.94 9.57
C THR A 12 9.13 0.51 9.16
N ARG A 13 8.21 -0.18 9.86
CA ARG A 13 7.89 -1.58 9.57
C ARG A 13 6.79 -1.74 8.54
N HIS A 14 5.65 -1.08 8.74
CA HIS A 14 4.47 -1.31 7.92
C HIS A 14 4.44 -0.41 6.69
N TYR A 15 4.67 0.89 6.84
CA TYR A 15 4.50 1.82 5.72
C TYR A 15 5.62 1.68 4.70
N THR A 16 6.86 1.50 5.16
CA THR A 16 7.99 1.15 4.29
C THR A 16 7.69 -0.12 3.49
N TYR A 17 7.28 -1.20 4.15
CA TYR A 17 6.96 -2.46 3.48
C TYR A 17 5.86 -2.28 2.43
N ILE A 18 4.76 -1.61 2.77
CA ILE A 18 3.63 -1.40 1.86
C ILE A 18 4.07 -0.58 0.64
N LYS A 19 4.78 0.54 0.84
CA LYS A 19 5.27 1.42 -0.23
C LYS A 19 6.26 0.71 -1.16
N GLU A 20 7.09 -0.19 -0.63
CA GLU A 20 8.02 -1.01 -1.42
C GLU A 20 7.33 -2.15 -2.18
N LYS A 21 6.37 -2.85 -1.56
CA LYS A 21 5.78 -4.06 -2.14
C LYS A 21 4.66 -3.80 -3.14
N ILE A 22 3.86 -2.74 -2.96
CA ILE A 22 2.82 -2.37 -3.94
C ILE A 22 3.35 -2.28 -5.37
N PRO A 23 4.42 -1.51 -5.69
CA PRO A 23 4.91 -1.39 -7.06
C PRO A 23 5.42 -2.73 -7.62
N ILE A 24 6.08 -3.55 -6.79
CA ILE A 24 6.58 -4.88 -7.18
C ILE A 24 5.41 -5.81 -7.53
N ILE A 25 4.40 -5.91 -6.67
CA ILE A 25 3.23 -6.75 -6.90
C ILE A 25 2.46 -6.26 -8.13
N LYS A 26 2.28 -4.94 -8.27
CA LYS A 26 1.64 -4.34 -9.46
C LYS A 26 2.36 -4.73 -10.74
N GLN A 27 3.69 -4.70 -10.76
CA GLN A 27 4.49 -5.09 -11.92
C GLN A 27 4.27 -6.57 -12.28
N PHE A 28 4.34 -7.48 -11.31
CA PHE A 28 4.12 -8.90 -11.57
C PHE A 28 2.70 -9.21 -12.01
N LEU A 29 1.72 -8.56 -11.38
CA LEU A 29 0.30 -8.75 -11.73
C LEU A 29 0.00 -8.24 -13.14
N ASN A 30 0.58 -7.10 -13.54
CA ASN A 30 0.51 -6.63 -14.92
C ASN A 30 1.10 -7.65 -15.88
N LYS A 31 2.29 -8.19 -15.57
CA LYS A 31 2.96 -9.16 -16.45
C LYS A 31 2.15 -10.46 -16.63
N ILE A 32 1.55 -10.94 -15.55
CA ILE A 32 0.68 -12.13 -15.56
C ILE A 32 -0.58 -11.86 -16.39
N CYS A 33 -1.20 -10.68 -16.24
CA CYS A 33 -2.36 -10.29 -17.03
C CYS A 33 -2.05 -10.13 -18.52
N GLU A 34 -0.87 -9.62 -18.88
CA GLU A 34 -0.46 -9.47 -20.28
C GLU A 34 -0.40 -10.81 -21.02
N VAL A 35 0.14 -11.85 -20.37
CA VAL A 35 0.34 -13.16 -21.00
C VAL A 35 -0.92 -14.04 -20.91
N ASN A 36 -1.63 -13.98 -19.78
CA ASN A 36 -2.69 -14.94 -19.45
C ASN A 36 -4.09 -14.35 -19.37
N GLY A 37 -4.25 -13.01 -19.43
CA GLY A 37 -5.51 -12.33 -19.14
C GLY A 37 -6.63 -12.60 -20.16
N THR A 38 -6.30 -12.98 -21.40
CA THR A 38 -7.31 -13.39 -22.40
C THR A 38 -7.92 -14.75 -22.11
N LYS A 39 -7.15 -15.67 -21.50
CA LYS A 39 -7.59 -17.02 -21.12
C LYS A 39 -8.17 -17.08 -19.71
N ASN A 40 -7.83 -16.10 -18.86
CA ASN A 40 -8.14 -16.07 -17.44
C ASN A 40 -8.65 -14.65 -17.07
N PRO A 41 -9.92 -14.32 -17.39
CA PRO A 41 -10.48 -12.99 -17.16
C PRO A 41 -10.53 -12.58 -15.67
N GLU A 42 -10.52 -13.56 -14.75
CA GLU A 42 -10.41 -13.32 -13.31
C GLU A 42 -9.11 -12.59 -12.94
N LEU A 43 -8.02 -12.78 -13.70
CA LEU A 43 -6.77 -12.05 -13.48
C LEU A 43 -6.94 -10.54 -13.68
N ILE A 44 -7.81 -10.15 -14.63
CA ILE A 44 -8.11 -8.74 -14.90
C ILE A 44 -8.88 -8.13 -13.72
N GLU A 45 -9.83 -8.86 -13.15
CA GLU A 45 -10.58 -8.40 -11.98
C GLU A 45 -9.69 -8.35 -10.74
N ILE A 46 -8.83 -9.36 -10.51
CA ILE A 46 -7.83 -9.33 -9.43
C ILE A 46 -6.92 -8.09 -9.57
N ARG A 47 -6.44 -7.80 -10.78
CA ARG A 47 -5.63 -6.60 -11.06
C ARG A 47 -6.38 -5.32 -10.72
N LYS A 48 -7.64 -5.20 -11.11
CA LYS A 48 -8.47 -4.03 -10.82
C LYS A 48 -8.67 -3.85 -9.32
N LEU A 49 -9.07 -4.91 -8.61
CA LEU A 49 -9.28 -4.90 -7.15
C LEU A 49 -8.00 -4.58 -6.39
N PHE A 50 -6.87 -5.15 -6.84
CA PHE A 50 -5.56 -4.87 -6.26
C PHE A 50 -5.18 -3.40 -6.42
N ILE A 51 -5.32 -2.83 -7.63
CA ILE A 51 -4.98 -1.42 -7.88
C ILE A 51 -5.86 -0.48 -7.04
N ALA A 52 -7.16 -0.74 -6.95
CA ALA A 52 -8.07 0.04 -6.12
C ALA A 52 -7.64 -0.01 -4.64
N SER A 53 -7.46 -1.22 -4.09
CA SER A 53 -7.05 -1.42 -2.71
C SER A 53 -5.68 -0.79 -2.39
N ALA A 54 -4.73 -0.88 -3.32
CA ALA A 54 -3.40 -0.30 -3.19
C ALA A 54 -3.47 1.24 -3.14
N ASN A 55 -4.31 1.86 -3.97
CA ASN A 55 -4.50 3.31 -3.97
C ASN A 55 -5.12 3.78 -2.65
N ASP A 56 -6.17 3.12 -2.17
CA ASP A 56 -6.83 3.46 -0.90
C ASP A 56 -5.85 3.36 0.28
N LEU A 57 -5.03 2.31 0.28
CA LEU A 57 -4.02 2.11 1.32
C LEU A 57 -2.94 3.19 1.30
N VAL A 58 -2.46 3.59 0.12
CA VAL A 58 -1.49 4.68 -0.04
C VAL A 58 -2.09 6.01 0.43
N GLN A 59 -3.35 6.30 0.08
CA GLN A 59 -4.03 7.51 0.54
C GLN A 59 -4.17 7.54 2.07
N HIS A 60 -4.55 6.41 2.68
CA HIS A 60 -4.64 6.27 4.14
C HIS A 60 -3.30 6.49 4.84
N ILE A 61 -2.23 5.90 4.31
CA ILE A 61 -0.86 6.08 4.82
C ILE A 61 -0.45 7.56 4.75
N ASN A 62 -0.65 8.20 3.59
CA ASN A 62 -0.28 9.60 3.40
C ASN A 62 -1.04 10.53 4.36
N LYS A 63 -2.35 10.29 4.59
CA LYS A 63 -3.13 11.06 5.57
C LYS A 63 -2.55 10.92 6.98
N LYS A 64 -2.10 9.72 7.35
CA LYS A 64 -1.48 9.50 8.66
C LYS A 64 -0.13 10.16 8.79
N GLU A 65 0.75 10.01 7.81
CA GLU A 65 2.11 10.57 7.85
C GLU A 65 2.13 12.10 7.76
N LEU A 66 1.27 12.71 6.94
CA LEU A 66 1.32 14.15 6.68
C LEU A 66 0.49 14.97 7.66
N ILE A 67 -0.50 14.36 8.33
CA ILE A 67 -1.47 15.09 9.17
C ILE A 67 -1.55 14.48 10.56
N LEU A 68 -1.98 13.22 10.67
CA LEU A 68 -2.34 12.66 11.98
C LEU A 68 -1.13 12.49 12.89
N PHE A 69 -0.05 11.87 12.41
CA PHE A 69 1.14 11.63 13.22
C PHE A 69 1.84 12.92 13.64
N PRO A 70 2.05 13.92 12.78
CA PRO A 70 2.59 15.21 13.20
C PRO A 70 1.77 15.86 14.33
N ILE A 71 0.44 15.82 14.23
CA ILE A 71 -0.43 16.32 15.29
C ILE A 71 -0.25 15.48 16.56
N SER A 72 -0.33 14.15 16.48
CA SER A 72 -0.21 13.27 17.65
C SER A 72 1.11 13.38 18.42
N LYS A 73 2.21 13.80 17.78
CA LYS A 73 3.50 14.03 18.46
C LYS A 73 3.56 15.35 19.24
N GLN A 74 2.62 16.26 19.03
CA GLN A 74 2.57 17.59 19.65
C GLN A 74 1.67 17.64 20.90
N TRP A 75 0.93 16.57 21.18
CA TRP A 75 0.00 16.43 22.30
C TRP A 75 0.56 15.45 23.32
#